data_AF-H0ER84-F1
#
_entry.id   AF-H0ER84-F1
#
_cell.length_a   1.000
_cell.length_b   1.000
_cell.length_c   1.000
_cell.angle_alpha   90.00
_cell.angle_beta   90.00
_cell.angle_gamma   90.00
#
_symmetry.space_group_name_H-M   'P 1'
#
loop_
_entity.id
_entity.type
_entity.pdbx_description
1 polymer ?
#
loop_
_entity_poly.entity_id
_entity_poly.type
_entity_poly.pdbx_seq_one_letter_code
_entity_poly.pdbx_strand_id
1 'polypeptide(L)'
;MNMPEIYANWSQSIPDFHFHYLTTTPEQVTRNYMDFIYKTYPGGSFDTRPLNFSDISATLSIRKYLLTKVFETFPTRKFILVADTSNSDVMKDYPLMASTFKNQVACIFLRNTSATDSSDKFPYDTSGFEGLDNSTYMFFNVPDDLKGLDIMNGQCVNNTIKQDVTFSTQGLPFGLSKKSAAASLSIWSSVGLVTLGSAVFGLLV
;
A
#
# COMPACT_ATOMS: atom_id res chain seq x y z
N MET A 1 17.90 -0.14 -1.54
CA MET A 1 17.57 0.40 -0.19
C MET A 1 17.67 -0.72 0.84
N ASN A 2 17.79 -0.39 2.11
CA ASN A 2 18.13 -1.32 3.20
C ASN A 2 16.91 -1.83 4.02
N MET A 3 15.75 -1.98 3.38
CA MET A 3 14.58 -2.57 4.04
C MET A 3 14.83 -3.98 4.64
N PRO A 4 15.63 -4.86 4.00
CA PRO A 4 16.00 -6.15 4.59
C PRO A 4 16.63 -6.02 5.98
N GLU A 5 17.47 -5.00 6.21
CA GLU A 5 18.13 -4.78 7.50
C GLU A 5 17.12 -4.37 8.59
N ILE A 6 16.13 -3.54 8.24
CA ILE A 6 15.06 -3.14 9.16
C ILE A 6 14.25 -4.37 9.61
N TYR A 7 13.84 -5.20 8.65
CA TYR A 7 13.07 -6.42 8.96
C TYR A 7 13.91 -7.45 9.72
N ALA A 8 15.18 -7.62 9.36
CA ALA A 8 16.08 -8.50 10.10
C ALA A 8 16.24 -8.03 11.56
N ASN A 9 16.37 -6.72 11.79
CA ASN A 9 16.43 -6.16 13.13
C ASN A 9 15.13 -6.43 13.90
N TRP A 10 13.95 -6.19 13.31
CA TRP A 10 12.67 -6.52 13.97
C TRP A 10 12.55 -8.00 14.29
N SER A 11 12.92 -8.88 13.36
CA SER A 11 12.91 -10.33 13.56
C SER A 11 13.80 -10.79 14.71
N GLN A 12 14.92 -10.11 14.96
CA GLN A 12 15.91 -10.50 15.97
C GLN A 12 15.65 -9.84 17.33
N SER A 13 15.13 -8.62 17.33
CA SER A 13 14.99 -7.80 18.55
C SER A 13 13.60 -7.90 19.19
N ILE A 14 12.57 -8.27 18.44
CA ILE A 14 11.19 -8.35 18.92
C ILE A 14 10.81 -9.82 19.11
N PRO A 15 10.56 -10.27 20.36
CA PRO A 15 10.11 -11.64 20.62
C PRO A 15 8.78 -11.92 19.92
N ASP A 16 8.64 -13.12 19.36
CA ASP A 16 7.41 -13.60 18.71
C ASP A 16 6.92 -12.68 17.57
N PHE A 17 7.85 -12.05 16.84
CA PHE A 17 7.55 -11.27 15.64
C PHE A 17 7.58 -12.16 14.40
N HIS A 18 6.50 -12.15 13.61
CA HIS A 18 6.35 -13.02 12.44
C HIS A 18 6.09 -12.20 11.19
N PHE A 19 6.70 -12.63 10.09
CA PHE A 19 6.45 -12.03 8.77
C PHE A 19 5.39 -12.83 8.01
N HIS A 20 4.50 -12.09 7.36
CA HIS A 20 3.55 -12.61 6.39
C HIS A 20 3.69 -11.79 5.11
N TYR A 21 4.06 -12.46 4.03
CA TYR A 21 4.22 -11.85 2.72
C TYR A 21 2.98 -12.09 1.88
N LEU A 22 2.56 -11.10 1.11
CA LEU A 22 1.39 -11.19 0.26
C LEU A 22 1.73 -10.68 -1.12
N THR A 23 1.44 -11.50 -2.13
CA THR A 23 1.54 -11.11 -3.54
C THR A 23 0.26 -11.39 -4.29
N THR A 24 -0.04 -10.53 -5.25
CA THR A 24 -1.15 -10.72 -6.20
C THR A 24 -0.70 -11.46 -7.47
N THR A 25 0.59 -11.82 -7.55
CA THR A 25 1.15 -12.67 -8.60
C THR A 25 0.52 -14.07 -8.53
N PRO A 26 0.05 -14.64 -9.66
CA PRO A 26 -0.49 -15.99 -9.73
C PRO A 26 0.53 -17.04 -9.26
N GLU A 27 0.08 -17.99 -8.46
CA GLU A 27 0.92 -19.02 -7.82
C GLU A 27 1.96 -19.66 -8.77
N GLN A 28 1.59 -19.98 -10.01
CA GLN A 28 2.50 -20.67 -10.95
C GLN A 28 3.75 -19.85 -11.31
N VAL A 29 3.68 -18.52 -11.23
CA VAL A 29 4.78 -17.62 -11.61
C VAL A 29 5.43 -16.93 -10.40
N THR A 30 5.02 -17.29 -9.18
CA THR A 30 5.53 -16.67 -7.94
C THR A 30 6.80 -17.34 -7.43
N ARG A 31 7.18 -18.54 -7.90
CA ARG A 31 8.30 -19.30 -7.31
C ARG A 31 9.62 -18.52 -7.24
N ASN A 32 10.01 -17.85 -8.32
CA ASN A 32 11.25 -17.05 -8.33
C ASN A 32 11.15 -15.83 -7.42
N TYR A 33 9.96 -15.24 -7.31
CA TYR A 33 9.70 -14.13 -6.39
C TYR A 33 9.80 -14.58 -4.93
N MET A 34 9.20 -15.74 -4.58
CA MET A 34 9.31 -16.31 -3.23
C MET A 34 10.76 -16.67 -2.89
N ASP A 35 11.51 -17.27 -3.82
CA ASP A 35 12.92 -17.58 -3.62
C ASP A 35 13.75 -16.31 -3.34
N PHE A 36 13.52 -15.23 -4.09
CA PHE A 36 14.14 -13.94 -3.81
C PHE A 36 13.76 -13.42 -2.41
N ILE A 37 12.47 -13.47 -2.05
CA ILE A 37 12.00 -12.99 -0.74
C ILE A 37 12.66 -13.79 0.39
N TYR A 38 12.64 -15.12 0.33
CA TYR A 38 13.22 -15.98 1.38
C TYR A 38 14.74 -15.92 1.48
N LYS A 39 15.44 -15.54 0.41
CA LYS A 39 16.90 -15.30 0.45
C LYS A 39 17.26 -13.92 1.01
N THR A 40 16.33 -12.96 0.95
CA THR A 40 16.62 -11.54 1.21
C THR A 40 16.01 -11.05 2.52
N TYR A 41 14.84 -11.56 2.90
CA TYR A 41 14.06 -11.12 4.06
C TYR A 41 13.89 -12.26 5.08
N PRO A 42 13.52 -11.95 6.33
CA PRO A 42 13.25 -12.97 7.34
C PRO A 42 12.23 -14.04 6.88
N GLY A 43 12.35 -15.25 7.42
CA GLY A 43 11.39 -16.32 7.14
C GLY A 43 9.96 -15.92 7.54
N GLY A 44 8.99 -16.31 6.72
CA GLY A 44 7.60 -15.95 6.95
C GLY A 44 6.61 -16.79 6.14
N SER A 45 5.34 -16.67 6.50
CA SER A 45 4.24 -17.24 5.72
C SER A 45 4.01 -16.41 4.44
N PHE A 46 3.35 -17.01 3.44
CA PHE A 46 3.19 -16.38 2.13
C PHE A 46 1.81 -16.66 1.55
N ASP A 47 1.09 -15.60 1.22
CA ASP A 47 -0.13 -15.68 0.41
C ASP A 47 0.17 -15.29 -1.04
N THR A 48 -0.29 -16.12 -1.97
CA THR A 48 -0.21 -15.87 -3.41
C THR A 48 -1.62 -15.80 -4.00
N ARG A 49 -1.75 -15.28 -5.23
CA ARG A 49 -3.06 -15.24 -5.87
C ARG A 49 -3.53 -16.67 -6.21
N PRO A 50 -4.63 -17.15 -5.61
CA PRO A 50 -5.19 -18.45 -5.91
C PRO A 50 -5.78 -18.47 -7.32
N LEU A 51 -5.75 -19.64 -7.95
CA LEU A 51 -6.26 -19.87 -9.30
C LEU A 51 -7.73 -20.26 -9.35
N ASN A 52 -8.35 -20.44 -8.18
CA ASN A 52 -9.75 -20.79 -8.12
C ASN A 52 -10.62 -19.53 -8.23
N PHE A 53 -11.08 -19.24 -9.45
CA PHE A 53 -11.89 -18.08 -9.82
C PHE A 53 -13.40 -18.26 -9.54
N SER A 54 -13.79 -19.22 -8.71
CA SER A 54 -15.20 -19.46 -8.38
C SER A 54 -15.84 -18.30 -7.61
N ASP A 55 -15.02 -17.44 -6.99
CA ASP A 55 -15.44 -16.22 -6.30
C ASP A 55 -14.98 -14.97 -7.06
N ILE A 56 -15.95 -14.20 -7.57
CA ILE A 56 -15.73 -12.96 -8.32
C ILE A 56 -15.05 -11.90 -7.43
N SER A 57 -15.33 -11.90 -6.13
CA SER A 57 -14.74 -10.95 -5.18
C SER A 57 -13.24 -11.22 -4.96
N ALA A 58 -12.85 -12.50 -4.86
CA ALA A 58 -11.44 -12.92 -4.85
C ALA A 58 -10.73 -12.60 -6.18
N THR A 59 -11.48 -12.52 -7.29
CA THR A 59 -10.94 -12.24 -8.61
C THR A 59 -10.68 -10.74 -8.85
N LEU A 60 -11.58 -9.86 -8.37
CA LEU A 60 -11.53 -8.41 -8.61
C LEU A 60 -10.76 -7.62 -7.55
N SER A 61 -10.61 -8.15 -6.34
CA SER A 61 -9.87 -7.47 -5.26
C SER A 61 -9.11 -8.48 -4.40
N ILE A 62 -8.18 -9.20 -5.04
CA ILE A 62 -7.49 -10.33 -4.41
C ILE A 62 -6.72 -9.93 -3.14
N ARG A 63 -6.07 -8.76 -3.14
CA ARG A 63 -5.31 -8.29 -1.98
C ARG A 63 -6.23 -8.05 -0.78
N LYS A 64 -7.32 -7.31 -0.97
CA LYS A 64 -8.37 -7.16 0.04
C LYS A 64 -8.88 -8.51 0.56
N TYR A 65 -9.18 -9.46 -0.33
CA TYR A 65 -9.67 -10.78 0.06
C TYR A 65 -8.67 -11.51 0.98
N LEU A 66 -7.39 -11.55 0.59
CA LEU A 66 -6.33 -12.19 1.37
C LEU A 66 -6.10 -11.48 2.72
N LEU A 67 -6.11 -10.14 2.73
CA LEU A 67 -6.06 -9.36 3.97
C LEU A 67 -7.25 -9.69 4.90
N THR A 68 -8.48 -9.65 4.40
CA THR A 68 -9.65 -10.01 5.22
C THR A 68 -9.51 -11.42 5.79
N LYS A 69 -9.11 -12.38 4.97
CA LYS A 69 -8.91 -13.77 5.41
C LYS A 69 -7.89 -13.89 6.55
N VAL A 70 -6.73 -13.23 6.45
CA VAL A 70 -5.70 -13.34 7.51
C VAL A 70 -6.14 -12.67 8.82
N PHE A 71 -6.84 -11.53 8.74
CA PHE A 71 -7.40 -10.85 9.92
C PHE A 71 -8.53 -11.66 10.60
N GLU A 72 -9.36 -12.35 9.81
CA GLU A 72 -10.41 -13.23 10.34
C GLU A 72 -9.84 -14.52 10.93
N THR A 73 -8.77 -15.05 10.33
CA THR A 73 -8.11 -16.28 10.80
C THR A 73 -7.40 -16.08 12.14
N PHE A 74 -6.82 -14.90 12.37
CA PHE A 74 -6.05 -14.58 13.59
C PHE A 74 -6.66 -13.40 14.36
N PRO A 75 -7.87 -13.53 14.93
CA PRO A 75 -8.65 -12.41 15.44
C PRO A 75 -8.02 -11.68 16.64
N THR A 76 -7.07 -12.31 17.32
CA THR A 76 -6.36 -11.74 18.48
C THR A 76 -4.99 -11.19 18.12
N ARG A 77 -4.53 -11.34 16.87
CA ARG A 77 -3.19 -10.94 16.46
C ARG A 77 -3.17 -9.45 16.11
N LYS A 78 -2.05 -8.81 16.43
CA LYS A 78 -1.76 -7.44 15.98
C LYS A 78 -0.98 -7.49 14.68
N PHE A 79 -1.32 -6.62 13.74
CA PHE A 79 -0.73 -6.54 12.42
C PHE A 79 -0.07 -5.18 12.21
N ILE A 80 1.13 -5.21 11.64
CA ILE A 80 1.82 -4.06 11.11
C ILE A 80 1.79 -4.20 9.59
N LEU A 81 1.13 -3.26 8.92
CA LEU A 81 0.94 -3.29 7.47
C LEU A 81 2.02 -2.45 6.82
N VAL A 82 2.80 -3.04 5.91
CA VAL A 82 3.89 -2.34 5.20
C VAL A 82 3.70 -2.48 3.70
N ALA A 83 3.81 -1.37 2.95
CA ALA A 83 3.76 -1.37 1.50
C ALA A 83 4.40 -0.12 0.88
N ASP A 84 4.38 -0.04 -0.45
CA ASP A 84 4.83 1.10 -1.24
C ASP A 84 3.63 1.84 -1.84
N THR A 85 3.71 3.16 -1.97
CA THR A 85 2.64 4.01 -2.57
C THR A 85 2.35 3.68 -4.04
N SER A 86 3.28 3.03 -4.74
CA SER A 86 3.09 2.56 -6.11
C SER A 86 2.08 1.41 -6.26
N ASN A 87 1.62 0.80 -5.16
CA ASN A 87 0.50 -0.15 -5.16
C ASN A 87 -0.81 0.57 -4.85
N SER A 88 -1.60 0.92 -5.88
CA SER A 88 -2.80 1.75 -5.69
C SER A 88 -3.89 1.13 -4.81
N ASP A 89 -3.98 -0.19 -4.75
CA ASP A 89 -4.96 -0.90 -3.92
C ASP A 89 -4.58 -0.90 -2.42
N VAL A 90 -3.30 -0.94 -2.04
CA VAL A 90 -2.90 -0.85 -0.61
C VAL A 90 -3.31 0.48 0.00
N MET A 91 -3.31 1.54 -0.81
CA MET A 91 -3.72 2.89 -0.42
C MET A 91 -5.20 2.97 -0.02
N LYS A 92 -6.01 1.99 -0.46
CA LYS A 92 -7.41 1.83 -0.10
C LYS A 92 -7.61 0.72 0.93
N ASP A 93 -6.96 -0.42 0.73
CA ASP A 93 -7.22 -1.64 1.50
C ASP A 93 -6.63 -1.57 2.90
N TYR A 94 -5.44 -0.99 3.10
CA TYR A 94 -4.83 -0.85 4.43
C TYR A 94 -5.64 0.06 5.37
N PRO A 95 -6.04 1.27 4.98
CA PRO A 95 -6.90 2.07 5.84
C PRO A 95 -8.29 1.45 6.05
N LEU A 96 -8.80 0.69 5.06
CA LEU A 96 -10.01 -0.11 5.25
C LEU A 96 -9.82 -1.21 6.31
N MET A 97 -8.67 -1.91 6.33
CA MET A 97 -8.38 -2.91 7.36
C MET A 97 -8.28 -2.25 8.75
N ALA A 98 -7.67 -1.07 8.87
CA ALA A 98 -7.58 -0.36 10.15
C ALA A 98 -8.95 0.12 10.66
N SER A 99 -9.82 0.60 9.77
CA SER A 99 -11.18 1.01 10.16
C SER A 99 -12.09 -0.17 10.48
N THR A 100 -11.93 -1.31 9.80
CA THR A 100 -12.75 -2.52 9.97
C THR A 100 -12.29 -3.34 11.18
N PHE A 101 -10.97 -3.55 11.32
CA PHE A 101 -10.34 -4.36 12.37
C PHE A 101 -9.55 -3.46 13.33
N LYS A 102 -10.23 -2.48 13.94
CA LYS A 102 -9.63 -1.41 14.77
C LYS A 102 -8.66 -1.89 15.84
N ASN A 103 -8.91 -3.06 16.42
CA ASN A 103 -8.08 -3.62 17.48
C ASN A 103 -7.00 -4.56 16.97
N GLN A 104 -6.84 -4.74 15.66
CA GLN A 104 -5.84 -5.63 15.08
C GLN A 104 -4.75 -4.87 14.33
N VAL A 105 -5.05 -3.76 13.64
CA VAL A 105 -3.99 -2.95 13.01
C VAL A 105 -3.28 -2.10 14.07
N ALA A 106 -1.98 -2.35 14.26
CA ALA A 106 -1.14 -1.55 15.15
C ALA A 106 -0.53 -0.36 14.42
N CYS A 107 0.11 -0.60 13.27
CA CYS A 107 0.75 0.44 12.46
C CYS A 107 0.53 0.20 10.97
N ILE A 108 0.51 1.28 10.18
CA ILE A 108 0.55 1.26 8.72
C ILE A 108 1.77 2.06 8.26
N PHE A 109 2.71 1.41 7.57
CA PHE A 109 3.89 2.04 7.01
C PHE A 109 3.82 2.02 5.48
N LEU A 110 3.88 3.20 4.87
CA LEU A 110 3.83 3.36 3.41
C LEU A 110 5.08 4.07 2.90
N ARG A 111 5.90 3.37 2.10
CA ARG A 111 7.03 4.02 1.46
C ARG A 111 6.54 4.92 0.33
N ASN A 112 6.82 6.21 0.40
CA ASN A 112 6.59 7.15 -0.68
C ASN A 112 7.64 6.97 -1.76
N THR A 113 7.35 6.09 -2.72
CA THR A 113 8.27 5.76 -3.81
C THR A 113 8.58 6.95 -4.70
N SER A 114 7.60 7.83 -4.94
CA SER A 114 7.77 9.07 -5.72
C SER A 114 8.73 10.09 -5.11
N ALA A 115 8.98 10.01 -3.79
CA ALA A 115 9.95 10.88 -3.11
C ALA A 115 11.41 10.44 -3.32
N THR A 116 11.62 9.16 -3.63
CA THR A 116 12.97 8.56 -3.73
C THR A 116 13.33 8.09 -5.13
N ASP A 117 12.33 7.88 -5.99
CA ASP A 117 12.51 7.50 -7.38
C ASP A 117 11.83 8.55 -8.27
N SER A 118 12.66 9.37 -8.92
CA SER A 118 12.16 10.44 -9.79
C SER A 118 11.44 9.91 -11.04
N SER A 119 11.63 8.63 -11.39
CA SER A 119 10.92 7.98 -12.50
C SER A 119 9.54 7.46 -12.10
N ASP A 120 9.26 7.33 -10.80
CA ASP A 120 7.95 6.95 -10.30
C ASP A 120 6.97 8.13 -10.40
N LYS A 121 6.05 8.02 -11.35
CA LYS A 121 4.96 8.97 -11.61
C LYS A 121 3.59 8.37 -11.31
N PHE A 122 3.53 7.27 -10.57
CA PHE A 122 2.26 6.64 -10.22
C PHE A 122 1.51 7.52 -9.20
N PRO A 123 0.34 8.05 -9.56
CA PRO A 123 -0.47 8.79 -8.61
C PRO A 123 -1.07 7.82 -7.60
N TYR A 124 -1.19 8.29 -6.36
CA TYR A 124 -1.79 7.54 -5.26
C TYR A 124 -2.81 8.40 -4.53
N ASP A 125 -3.90 7.78 -4.08
CA ASP A 125 -4.96 8.47 -3.35
C ASP A 125 -4.83 8.25 -1.85
N THR A 126 -4.79 9.35 -1.09
CA THR A 126 -4.69 9.32 0.37
C THR A 126 -6.04 9.51 1.07
N SER A 127 -7.14 9.66 0.33
CA SER A 127 -8.49 9.86 0.88
C SER A 127 -8.92 8.76 1.85
N GLY A 128 -8.48 7.51 1.64
CA GLY A 128 -8.78 6.39 2.54
C GLY A 128 -8.29 6.58 3.97
N PHE A 129 -7.27 7.42 4.19
CA PHE A 129 -6.71 7.71 5.52
C PHE A 129 -7.49 8.78 6.28
N GLU A 130 -8.49 9.42 5.65
CA GLU A 130 -9.30 10.45 6.29
C GLU A 130 -10.10 9.84 7.46
N GLY A 131 -9.96 10.44 8.64
CA GLY A 131 -10.63 9.97 9.86
C GLY A 131 -9.91 8.84 10.60
N LEU A 132 -8.79 8.32 10.09
CA LEU A 132 -7.89 7.49 10.89
C LEU A 132 -7.04 8.36 11.82
N ASP A 133 -6.70 7.82 13.00
CA ASP A 133 -5.76 8.46 13.91
C ASP A 133 -4.40 8.62 13.21
N ASN A 134 -3.87 9.85 13.20
CA ASN A 134 -2.61 10.17 12.54
C ASN A 134 -1.41 9.47 13.18
N SER A 135 -1.57 8.91 14.39
CA SER A 135 -0.58 8.06 15.04
C SER A 135 -0.56 6.61 14.53
N THR A 136 -1.58 6.18 13.77
CA THR A 136 -1.69 4.79 13.27
C THR A 136 -0.90 4.57 11.97
N TYR A 137 -0.59 5.62 11.21
CA TYR A 137 0.05 5.50 9.90
C TYR A 137 1.20 6.47 9.71
N MET A 138 2.20 6.05 8.94
CA MET A 138 3.34 6.87 8.56
C MET A 138 3.73 6.61 7.11
N PHE A 139 3.79 7.69 6.35
CA PHE A 139 4.44 7.76 5.05
C PHE A 139 5.92 8.05 5.28
N PHE A 140 6.78 7.14 4.83
CA PHE A 140 8.23 7.24 4.99
C PHE A 140 8.91 7.25 3.64
N ASN A 141 10.11 7.81 3.54
CA ASN A 141 10.83 7.91 2.27
C ASN A 141 11.86 6.79 2.14
N VAL A 142 12.67 6.59 3.17
CA VAL A 142 13.72 5.57 3.20
C VAL A 142 13.54 4.64 4.39
N PRO A 143 13.98 3.36 4.33
CA PRO A 143 13.80 2.42 5.44
C PRO A 143 14.34 2.91 6.78
N ASP A 144 15.39 3.73 6.77
CA ASP A 144 16.00 4.31 7.97
C ASP A 144 15.06 5.24 8.75
N ASP A 145 14.03 5.78 8.11
CA ASP A 145 12.99 6.58 8.76
C ASP A 145 12.22 5.77 9.83
N LEU A 146 12.24 4.44 9.73
CA LEU A 146 11.58 3.50 10.64
C LEU A 146 12.47 3.06 11.81
N LYS A 147 13.75 3.43 11.82
CA LYS A 147 14.69 3.04 12.89
C LYS A 147 14.29 3.70 14.21
N GLY A 148 14.36 2.91 15.29
CA GLY A 148 14.12 3.40 16.65
C GLY A 148 12.64 3.58 17.02
N LEU A 149 11.70 3.26 16.12
CA LEU A 149 10.28 3.24 16.45
C LEU A 149 9.94 2.08 17.40
N ASP A 150 9.22 2.39 18.48
CA ASP A 150 8.63 1.38 19.36
C ASP A 150 7.29 0.89 18.81
N ILE A 151 7.36 0.13 17.72
CA ILE A 151 6.20 -0.39 17.00
C ILE A 151 5.34 -1.34 17.85
N MET A 152 5.89 -1.91 18.92
CA MET A 152 5.18 -2.83 19.82
C MET A 152 4.28 -2.10 20.80
N ASN A 153 4.65 -0.87 21.19
CA ASN A 153 3.83 -0.01 22.04
C ASN A 153 3.03 1.04 21.24
N GLY A 154 2.87 0.84 19.92
CA GLY A 154 2.05 1.70 19.07
C GLY A 154 2.71 3.02 18.65
N GLN A 155 4.04 3.15 18.79
CA GLN A 155 4.76 4.30 18.26
C GLN A 155 5.03 4.10 16.77
N CYS A 156 4.04 4.42 15.94
CA CYS A 156 4.11 4.22 14.49
C CYS A 156 4.58 5.44 13.70
N VAL A 157 4.90 6.56 14.36
CA VAL A 157 5.24 7.82 13.67
C VAL A 157 6.58 8.36 14.15
N ASN A 158 7.50 8.54 13.22
CA ASN A 158 8.69 9.34 13.44
C ASN A 158 8.40 10.82 13.14
N ASN A 159 8.30 11.63 14.18
CA ASN A 159 7.93 13.05 14.06
C ASN A 159 8.97 13.90 13.31
N THR A 160 10.18 13.39 13.04
CA THR A 160 11.16 14.09 12.21
C THR A 160 10.83 14.02 10.72
N ILE A 161 9.93 13.13 10.32
CA ILE A 161 9.56 12.90 8.91
C ILE A 161 8.21 13.55 8.64
N LYS A 162 8.22 14.54 7.75
CA LYS A 162 7.02 15.29 7.39
C LYS A 162 5.98 14.38 6.72
N GLN A 163 4.76 14.39 7.28
CA GLN A 163 3.62 13.66 6.73
C GLN A 163 2.83 14.57 5.78
N ASP A 164 3.05 14.43 4.48
CA ASP A 164 2.36 15.20 3.43
C ASP A 164 1.11 14.46 2.92
N VAL A 165 0.12 14.28 3.81
CA VAL A 165 -1.14 13.60 3.52
C VAL A 165 -2.26 14.63 3.34
N THR A 166 -2.78 14.76 2.11
CA THR A 166 -3.82 15.76 1.79
C THR A 166 -5.24 15.20 1.74
N PHE A 167 -5.42 13.90 2.02
CA PHE A 167 -6.67 13.15 1.84
C PHE A 167 -7.24 13.27 0.43
N SER A 168 -6.33 13.30 -0.55
CA SER A 168 -6.66 13.41 -1.96
C SER A 168 -5.64 12.68 -2.82
N THR A 169 -5.85 12.66 -4.14
CA THR A 169 -4.88 12.12 -5.10
C THR A 169 -3.61 12.98 -5.14
N GLN A 170 -2.46 12.35 -4.91
CA GLN A 170 -1.12 12.93 -4.91
C GLN A 170 -0.21 12.18 -5.90
N GLY A 171 1.01 12.68 -6.11
CA GLY A 171 1.98 12.02 -7.02
C GLY A 171 1.61 12.14 -8.50
N LEU A 172 0.74 13.08 -8.88
CA LEU A 172 0.43 13.31 -10.29
C LEU A 172 1.68 13.83 -11.03
N PRO A 173 1.86 13.45 -12.30
CA PRO A 173 2.94 13.98 -13.12
C PRO A 173 2.87 15.52 -13.19
N PHE A 174 4.05 16.15 -13.21
CA PHE A 174 4.24 17.61 -13.24
C PHE A 174 3.75 18.38 -12.01
N GLY A 175 3.57 17.74 -10.85
CA GLY A 175 3.24 18.43 -9.59
C GLY A 175 1.81 18.96 -9.54
N LEU A 176 0.93 18.46 -10.42
CA LEU A 176 -0.49 18.78 -10.37
C LEU A 176 -1.09 18.17 -9.09
N SER A 177 -2.00 18.88 -8.43
CA SER A 177 -2.87 18.32 -7.40
C SER A 177 -4.31 18.48 -7.86
N LYS A 178 -5.23 17.56 -7.50
CA LYS A 178 -6.64 17.70 -7.90
C LYS A 178 -7.27 19.02 -7.41
N LYS A 179 -6.78 19.58 -6.30
CA LYS A 179 -7.18 20.91 -5.81
C LYS A 179 -6.79 22.04 -6.78
N SER A 180 -5.68 21.90 -7.51
CA SER A 180 -5.25 22.85 -8.55
C SER A 180 -6.04 22.68 -9.86
N ALA A 181 -6.47 21.46 -10.19
CA ALA A 181 -7.28 21.18 -11.38
C ALA A 181 -8.73 21.67 -11.26
N ALA A 182 -9.30 21.67 -10.05
CA ALA A 182 -10.62 22.24 -9.78
C ALA A 182 -10.64 23.78 -9.90
N ALA A 183 -9.51 24.45 -9.67
CA ALA A 183 -9.39 25.90 -9.80
C ALA A 183 -9.30 26.39 -11.26
N SER A 184 -9.07 25.50 -12.25
CA SER A 184 -8.99 25.86 -13.67
C SER A 184 -10.22 25.48 -14.50
N LEU A 185 -11.30 25.01 -13.87
CA LEU A 185 -12.58 24.71 -14.55
C LEU A 185 -13.68 25.68 -14.10
N SER A 186 -13.39 26.97 -14.25
CA SER A 186 -14.40 28.04 -14.33
C SER A 186 -14.24 28.75 -15.67
N ILE A 187 -14.51 28.05 -16.77
CA ILE A 187 -14.66 28.67 -18.09
C ILE A 187 -15.93 28.11 -18.74
N TRP A 188 -16.93 29.00 -18.77
CA TRP A 188 -18.09 29.08 -19.65
C TRP A 188 -18.79 27.81 -20.14
N SER A 189 -20.03 27.70 -19.67
CA SER A 189 -21.17 27.16 -20.41
C SER A 189 -21.25 27.74 -21.83
N SER A 190 -20.88 26.95 -22.84
CA SER A 190 -21.67 26.67 -24.06
C SER A 190 -20.77 26.04 -25.13
N VAL A 191 -21.38 25.13 -25.90
CA VAL A 191 -20.93 24.51 -27.16
C VAL A 191 -20.50 23.03 -27.04
N GLY A 192 -21.44 22.17 -27.45
CA GLY A 192 -21.19 21.03 -28.34
C GLY A 192 -20.40 19.83 -27.80
N LEU A 193 -21.12 18.84 -27.27
CA LEU A 193 -20.64 17.46 -27.23
C LEU A 193 -20.31 16.98 -28.65
N VAL A 194 -19.04 16.71 -28.93
CA VAL A 194 -18.63 15.73 -29.94
C VAL A 194 -17.70 14.75 -29.26
N THR A 195 -18.27 13.62 -28.86
CA THR A 195 -17.57 12.45 -28.33
C THR A 195 -16.95 11.68 -29.50
N LEU A 196 -15.65 11.87 -29.73
CA LEU A 196 -14.85 10.91 -30.48
C LEU A 196 -14.10 10.02 -29.48
N GLY A 197 -14.72 8.89 -29.18
CA GLY A 197 -14.04 7.76 -28.56
C GLY A 197 -13.05 7.15 -29.54
N SER A 198 -11.86 6.83 -29.06
CA SER A 198 -10.94 5.93 -29.73
C SER A 198 -10.15 5.17 -28.67
N ALA A 199 -10.76 4.09 -28.21
CA ALA A 199 -10.04 2.97 -27.61
C ALA A 199 -9.32 2.24 -28.75
N VAL A 200 -7.98 2.21 -28.72
CA VAL A 200 -7.20 1.34 -29.60
C VAL A 200 -6.80 0.12 -28.79
N PHE A 201 -7.53 -0.97 -29.03
CA PHE A 201 -7.11 -2.33 -28.68
C PHE A 201 -6.04 -2.79 -29.67
N GLY A 202 -5.01 -3.44 -29.15
CA GLY A 202 -4.00 -4.13 -29.97
C GLY A 202 -4.54 -5.44 -30.56
N LEU A 203 -4.03 -5.77 -31.75
CA LEU A 203 -3.98 -7.12 -32.29
C LEU A 203 -2.52 -7.41 -32.63
N LEU A 204 -1.95 -8.45 -32.03
CA LEU A 204 -0.71 -9.09 -32.48
C LEU A 204 -1.12 -10.39 -33.16
N VAL A 205 -0.63 -10.59 -34.38
CA VAL A 205 -0.71 -11.84 -35.16
C VAL A 205 0.20 -12.88 -34.52
#